data_AF-A0A554IBT1-F1
#
_entry.id   AF-A0A554IBT1-F1
#
_cell.length_a   1.000
_cell.length_b   1.000
_cell.length_c   1.000
_cell.angle_alpha   90.00
_cell.angle_beta   90.00
_cell.angle_gamma   90.00
#
_symmetry.space_group_name_H-M   'P 1'
#
loop_
_entity.id
_entity.type
_entity.pdbx_description
1 polymer ?
#
loop_
_entity_poly.entity_id
_entity_poly.type
_entity_poly.pdbx_seq_one_letter_code
_entity_poly.pdbx_strand_id
1 'polypeptide(L)'
;MSGKESFKKRGFTLIELLVVIAIIGLLASIVMVSLNTARGKARDSKRRGDLKQVAVALEMYYDANNAYSSTGGSWWGNCSAYGSHPTSGANGWVPNLAPTFMPNLPLDPKPVGTGGCYLYRSDGSNYKLLAHQTTESVCPVPSSDPMYDAVRAGQCTFTIYTSGAASW
;
A
#
# COMPACT_ATOMS: atom_id res chain seq x y z
N MET A 1 70.90 15.60 18.12
CA MET A 1 69.90 14.54 18.40
C MET A 1 68.66 14.81 17.56
N SER A 2 68.31 13.93 16.62
CA SER A 2 66.95 13.84 16.06
C SER A 2 66.81 12.50 15.33
N GLY A 3 66.43 11.45 16.07
CA GLY A 3 66.09 10.16 15.49
C GLY A 3 64.81 10.28 14.68
N LYS A 4 64.86 9.94 13.39
CA LYS A 4 63.67 9.83 12.54
C LYS A 4 63.13 8.41 12.67
N GLU A 5 62.04 8.26 13.40
CA GLU A 5 61.26 7.01 13.48
C GLU A 5 60.69 6.67 12.08
N SER A 6 61.20 5.61 11.45
CA SER A 6 60.73 5.12 10.15
C SER A 6 59.55 4.17 10.35
N PHE A 7 58.33 4.64 10.12
CA PHE A 7 57.12 3.80 10.12
C PHE A 7 57.21 2.71 9.03
N LYS A 8 57.43 1.45 9.43
CA LYS A 8 57.30 0.28 8.54
C LYS A 8 55.86 0.19 8.03
N LYS A 9 55.65 0.40 6.73
CA LYS A 9 54.36 0.14 6.07
C LYS A 9 54.07 -1.37 6.13
N ARG A 10 53.08 -1.77 6.92
CA ARG A 10 52.54 -3.13 6.91
C ARG A 10 51.62 -3.28 5.70
N GLY A 11 51.91 -4.23 4.81
CA GLY A 11 51.03 -4.58 3.70
C GLY A 11 49.91 -5.52 4.16
N PHE A 12 48.73 -5.38 3.57
CA PHE A 12 47.62 -6.33 3.75
C PHE A 12 47.96 -7.66 3.08
N THR A 13 47.63 -8.77 3.74
CA THR A 13 47.71 -10.11 3.16
C THR A 13 46.48 -10.41 2.29
N LEU A 14 46.64 -11.28 1.29
CA LEU A 14 45.54 -11.73 0.44
C LEU A 14 44.41 -12.40 1.26
N ILE A 15 44.77 -13.12 2.32
CA ILE A 15 43.80 -13.78 3.19
C ILE A 15 42.99 -12.78 4.02
N GLU A 16 43.61 -11.71 4.51
CA GLU A 16 42.89 -10.64 5.22
C GLU A 16 41.87 -9.95 4.31
N LEU A 17 42.23 -9.68 3.05
CA LEU A 17 41.30 -9.11 2.08
C LEU A 17 40.15 -10.08 1.76
N LEU A 18 40.45 -11.37 1.61
CA LEU A 18 39.46 -12.41 1.31
C LEU A 18 38.43 -12.56 2.44
N VAL A 19 38.86 -12.53 3.70
CA VAL A 19 37.95 -12.61 4.85
C VAL A 19 37.04 -11.39 4.92
N VAL A 20 37.55 -10.19 4.61
CA VAL A 20 36.75 -8.96 4.62
C VAL A 20 35.63 -9.00 3.59
N ILE A 21 35.93 -9.37 2.34
CA ILE A 21 34.90 -9.46 1.29
C ILE A 21 33.87 -10.56 1.63
N ALA A 22 34.30 -11.66 2.26
CA ALA A 22 33.39 -12.72 2.70
C ALA A 22 32.41 -12.22 3.78
N ILE A 23 32.90 -11.46 4.77
CA ILE A 23 32.05 -10.88 5.82
C ILE A 23 31.09 -9.83 5.23
N ILE A 24 31.58 -8.95 4.35
CA ILE A 24 30.72 -7.95 3.67
C ILE A 24 29.62 -8.64 2.87
N GLY A 25 29.97 -9.69 2.11
CA GLY A 25 29.01 -10.48 1.33
C GLY A 25 27.92 -11.12 2.21
N LEU A 26 28.32 -11.71 3.35
CA LEU A 26 27.38 -12.28 4.31
C LEU A 26 26.43 -11.22 4.86
N LEU A 27 26.95 -10.10 5.36
CA LEU A 27 26.14 -9.03 5.93
C LEU A 27 25.20 -8.40 4.89
N ALA A 28 25.67 -8.17 3.66
CA ALA A 28 24.87 -7.62 2.58
C ALA A 28 23.67 -8.51 2.22
N SER A 29 23.85 -9.84 2.23
CA SER A 29 22.77 -10.79 1.93
C SER A 29 21.62 -10.71 2.94
N ILE A 30 21.94 -10.61 4.25
CA ILE A 30 20.95 -10.51 5.33
C ILE A 30 20.18 -9.19 5.25
N VAL A 31 20.88 -8.10 4.96
CA VAL A 31 20.28 -6.77 4.81
C VAL A 31 19.29 -6.72 3.65
N MET A 32 19.58 -7.40 2.53
CA MET A 32 18.70 -7.39 1.36
C MET A 32 17.33 -8.03 1.65
N VAL A 33 17.29 -9.18 2.33
CA VAL A 33 16.04 -9.86 2.71
C VAL A 33 15.22 -8.99 3.68
N SER A 34 15.89 -8.42 4.67
CA SER A 34 15.28 -7.49 5.64
C SER A 34 14.61 -6.29 4.95
N LEU A 35 15.31 -5.67 3.99
CA LEU A 35 14.82 -4.49 3.28
C LEU A 35 13.57 -4.78 2.44
N ASN A 36 13.49 -5.94 1.79
CA ASN A 36 12.32 -6.32 1.00
C ASN A 36 11.06 -6.46 1.86
N THR A 37 11.18 -7.09 3.02
CA THR A 37 10.09 -7.20 4.00
C THR A 37 9.66 -5.83 4.53
N ALA A 38 10.63 -4.96 4.87
CA ALA A 38 10.36 -3.61 5.35
C ALA A 38 9.61 -2.75 4.31
N ARG A 39 10.00 -2.85 3.04
CA ARG A 39 9.32 -2.15 1.93
C ARG A 39 7.87 -2.62 1.74
N GLY A 40 7.60 -3.92 1.86
CA GLY A 40 6.23 -4.46 1.82
C GLY A 40 5.35 -3.89 2.94
N LYS A 41 5.87 -3.91 4.18
CA LYS A 41 5.18 -3.31 5.34
C LYS A 41 4.92 -1.81 5.18
N ALA A 42 5.88 -1.07 4.62
CA ALA A 42 5.72 0.36 4.36
C ALA A 42 4.61 0.64 3.33
N ARG A 43 4.54 -0.14 2.24
CA ARG A 43 3.45 -0.02 1.25
C ARG A 43 2.10 -0.38 1.84
N ASP A 44 2.02 -1.42 2.66
CA ASP A 44 0.78 -1.76 3.35
C ASP A 44 0.35 -0.67 4.33
N SER A 45 1.28 -0.09 5.09
CA SER A 45 0.99 1.07 5.95
C SER A 45 0.43 2.24 5.14
N LYS A 46 0.99 2.51 3.95
CA LYS A 46 0.44 3.51 3.03
C LYS A 46 -0.96 3.14 2.55
N ARG A 47 -1.22 1.89 2.14
CA ARG A 47 -2.56 1.43 1.73
C ARG A 47 -3.61 1.67 2.81
N ARG A 48 -3.29 1.33 4.06
CA ARG A 48 -4.18 1.59 5.20
C ARG A 48 -4.43 3.08 5.41
N GLY A 49 -3.38 3.90 5.30
CA GLY A 49 -3.49 5.35 5.39
C GLY A 49 -4.37 5.94 4.28
N ASP A 50 -4.16 5.50 3.04
CA ASP A 50 -4.90 5.93 1.86
C ASP A 50 -6.39 5.58 2.00
N LEU A 51 -6.73 4.32 2.37
CA LEU A 51 -8.11 3.92 2.60
C LEU A 51 -8.78 4.74 3.71
N LYS A 52 -8.08 5.01 4.81
CA LYS A 52 -8.60 5.86 5.89
C LYS A 52 -8.82 7.30 5.46
N GLN A 53 -7.92 7.88 4.66
CA GLN A 53 -8.08 9.23 4.13
C GLN A 53 -9.30 9.33 3.21
N VAL A 54 -9.49 8.35 2.33
CA VAL A 54 -10.67 8.29 1.45
C VAL A 54 -11.95 8.10 2.27
N ALA A 55 -11.93 7.24 3.30
CA ALA A 55 -13.06 7.06 4.20
C ALA A 55 -13.45 8.38 4.90
N VAL A 56 -12.49 9.12 5.46
CA VAL A 56 -12.75 10.44 6.07
C VAL A 56 -13.36 11.42 5.05
N ALA A 57 -12.83 11.47 3.84
CA ALA A 57 -13.39 12.32 2.79
C ALA A 57 -14.81 11.90 2.38
N LEU A 58 -15.13 10.60 2.40
CA LEU A 58 -16.47 10.09 2.14
C LEU A 58 -17.46 10.49 3.23
N GLU A 59 -17.05 10.51 4.50
CA GLU A 59 -17.90 11.03 5.58
C GLU A 59 -18.19 12.53 5.36
N MET A 60 -17.17 13.33 4.99
CA MET A 60 -17.37 14.74 4.64
C MET A 60 -18.29 14.93 3.43
N TYR A 61 -18.19 14.04 2.43
CA TYR A 61 -19.10 14.03 1.28
C TYR A 61 -20.54 13.72 1.73
N TYR A 62 -20.72 12.75 2.62
CA TYR A 62 -22.03 12.39 3.16
C TYR A 62 -22.66 13.55 3.93
N ASP A 63 -21.89 14.24 4.79
CA ASP A 63 -22.36 15.42 5.53
C ASP A 63 -22.86 16.53 4.59
N ALA A 64 -22.21 16.70 3.43
CA ALA A 64 -22.59 17.72 2.46
C ALA A 64 -23.76 17.31 1.54
N ASN A 65 -23.94 16.02 1.26
CA ASN A 65 -24.86 15.53 0.22
C ASN A 65 -25.98 14.62 0.74
N ASN A 66 -25.97 14.28 2.04
CA ASN A 66 -26.85 13.28 2.68
C ASN A 66 -26.86 11.90 2.01
N ALA A 67 -25.79 11.58 1.27
CA ALA A 67 -25.59 10.32 0.58
C ALA A 67 -24.11 10.13 0.29
N TYR A 68 -23.64 8.89 0.19
CA TYR A 68 -22.33 8.60 -0.37
C TYR A 68 -22.34 8.74 -1.89
N SER A 69 -21.16 8.93 -2.48
CA SER A 69 -21.04 9.00 -3.93
C SER A 69 -21.40 7.66 -4.58
N SER A 70 -22.62 7.52 -5.09
CA SER A 70 -23.07 6.26 -5.69
C SER A 70 -22.28 5.89 -6.94
N THR A 71 -21.96 4.61 -7.08
CA THR A 71 -21.39 4.00 -8.30
C THR A 71 -22.45 3.17 -9.05
N GLY A 72 -23.73 3.35 -8.73
CA GLY A 72 -24.81 2.49 -9.23
C GLY A 72 -24.66 1.04 -8.78
N GLY A 73 -24.01 0.80 -7.64
CA GLY A 73 -23.76 -0.53 -7.11
C GLY A 73 -22.70 -1.34 -7.87
N SER A 74 -21.93 -0.71 -8.78
CA SER A 74 -20.82 -1.36 -9.50
C SER A 74 -19.48 -1.08 -8.82
N TRP A 75 -18.50 -1.97 -9.01
CA TRP A 75 -17.13 -1.76 -8.56
C TRP A 75 -16.40 -0.83 -9.52
N TRP A 76 -15.89 0.29 -9.00
CA TRP A 76 -15.08 1.26 -9.72
C TRP A 76 -13.65 1.21 -9.20
N GLY A 77 -12.67 1.22 -10.10
CA GLY A 77 -11.26 1.18 -9.75
C GLY A 77 -10.38 1.86 -10.78
N ASN A 78 -9.17 2.21 -10.37
CA ASN A 78 -8.20 2.87 -11.25
C ASN A 78 -7.39 1.89 -12.14
N CYS A 79 -7.74 0.60 -12.13
CA CYS A 79 -7.13 -0.42 -12.96
C CYS A 79 -8.09 -0.93 -14.05
N SER A 80 -7.52 -1.54 -15.10
CA SER A 80 -8.24 -1.90 -16.33
C SER A 80 -9.37 -2.90 -16.12
N ALA A 81 -9.25 -3.81 -15.14
CA ALA A 81 -10.31 -4.76 -14.83
C ALA A 81 -11.56 -4.09 -14.21
N TYR A 82 -11.43 -2.85 -13.72
CA TYR A 82 -12.48 -2.13 -12.99
C TYR A 82 -12.73 -0.73 -13.54
N GLY A 83 -12.57 -0.55 -14.86
CA GLY A 83 -13.01 0.64 -15.58
C GLY A 83 -11.95 1.72 -15.82
N SER A 84 -10.72 1.57 -15.29
CA SER A 84 -9.64 2.56 -15.46
C SER A 84 -10.05 3.98 -15.05
N HIS A 85 -10.81 4.11 -13.97
CA HIS A 85 -11.31 5.40 -13.53
C HIS A 85 -10.16 6.32 -13.10
N PRO A 86 -10.20 7.62 -13.47
CA PRO A 86 -9.19 8.60 -13.07
C PRO A 86 -9.11 8.79 -11.55
N THR A 87 -8.15 9.59 -11.11
CA THR A 87 -7.95 9.95 -9.70
C THR A 87 -8.65 11.25 -9.28
N SER A 88 -9.48 11.83 -10.13
CA SER A 88 -10.21 13.07 -9.84
C SER A 88 -11.40 13.28 -10.76
N GLY A 89 -12.25 14.23 -10.39
CA GLY A 89 -13.43 14.64 -11.14
C GLY A 89 -14.63 13.70 -10.96
N ALA A 90 -15.68 13.97 -11.73
CA ALA A 90 -16.95 13.23 -11.65
C ALA A 90 -16.80 11.73 -11.98
N ASN A 91 -15.76 11.36 -12.74
CA ASN A 91 -15.49 9.98 -13.14
C ASN A 91 -14.37 9.33 -12.31
N GLY A 92 -13.89 9.98 -11.25
CA GLY A 92 -12.87 9.40 -10.38
C GLY A 92 -13.30 8.03 -9.83
N TRP A 93 -12.34 7.16 -9.49
CA TRP A 93 -12.69 5.82 -8.97
C TRP A 93 -13.52 5.89 -7.68
N VAL A 94 -13.48 7.02 -6.96
CA VAL A 94 -14.60 7.52 -6.16
C VAL A 94 -15.18 8.76 -6.85
N PRO A 95 -16.42 8.71 -7.38
CA PRO A 95 -17.00 9.84 -8.11
C PRO A 95 -17.09 11.10 -7.23
N ASN A 96 -16.83 12.28 -7.82
CA ASN A 96 -17.02 13.59 -7.18
C ASN A 96 -16.31 13.84 -5.83
N LEU A 97 -15.44 12.93 -5.37
CA LEU A 97 -14.75 13.06 -4.09
C LEU A 97 -13.56 14.03 -4.19
N ALA A 98 -12.82 13.95 -5.29
CA ALA A 98 -11.71 14.85 -5.59
C ALA A 98 -12.06 15.79 -6.77
N PRO A 99 -11.67 17.08 -6.73
CA PRO A 99 -10.76 17.68 -5.75
C PRO A 99 -11.44 18.26 -4.49
N THR A 100 -12.77 18.23 -4.40
CA THR A 100 -13.53 19.01 -3.40
C THR A 100 -13.31 18.56 -1.96
N PHE A 101 -13.36 17.25 -1.69
CA PHE A 101 -13.24 16.69 -0.34
C PHE A 101 -11.84 16.12 -0.07
N MET A 102 -11.07 15.87 -1.13
CA MET A 102 -9.64 15.57 -1.04
C MET A 102 -8.91 16.00 -2.33
N PRO A 103 -7.61 16.34 -2.29
CA PRO A 103 -6.92 16.90 -3.46
C PRO A 103 -6.88 15.97 -4.69
N ASN A 104 -6.59 14.69 -4.48
CA ASN A 104 -6.58 13.64 -5.50
C ASN A 104 -6.85 12.30 -4.83
N LEU A 105 -7.52 11.39 -5.53
CA LEU A 105 -7.68 10.02 -5.08
C LEU A 105 -6.32 9.30 -5.11
N PRO A 106 -6.00 8.48 -4.09
CA PRO A 106 -4.73 7.78 -4.03
C PRO A 106 -4.62 6.71 -5.12
N LEU A 107 -3.37 6.35 -5.42
CA LEU A 107 -3.01 5.22 -6.28
C LEU A 107 -2.26 4.19 -5.44
N ASP A 108 -2.52 2.90 -5.69
CA ASP A 108 -1.80 1.84 -4.98
C ASP A 108 -0.28 1.99 -5.20
N PRO A 109 0.57 1.91 -4.15
CA PRO A 109 2.01 2.07 -4.30
C PRO A 109 2.68 1.02 -5.21
N LYS A 110 2.03 -0.11 -5.44
CA LYS A 110 2.50 -1.22 -6.27
C LYS A 110 1.29 -2.00 -6.81
N PRO A 111 0.62 -1.50 -7.86
CA PRO A 111 -0.51 -2.19 -8.47
C PRO A 111 -0.07 -3.56 -8.99
N VAL A 112 -0.96 -4.56 -8.93
CA VAL A 112 -0.65 -5.95 -9.29
C VAL A 112 -1.45 -6.33 -10.54
N GLY A 113 -0.73 -6.56 -11.64
CA GLY A 113 -1.35 -6.96 -12.91
C GLY A 113 -2.42 -5.96 -13.40
N THR A 114 -3.51 -6.49 -13.95
CA THR A 114 -4.64 -5.70 -14.47
C THR A 114 -5.76 -5.48 -13.46
N GLY A 115 -5.74 -6.18 -12.32
CA GLY A 115 -6.84 -6.21 -11.34
C GLY A 115 -6.51 -5.69 -9.93
N GLY A 116 -5.22 -5.64 -9.54
CA GLY A 116 -4.84 -5.19 -8.20
C GLY A 116 -4.77 -3.67 -8.11
N CYS A 117 -5.78 -3.05 -7.50
CA CYS A 117 -5.86 -1.60 -7.33
C CYS A 117 -6.81 -1.18 -6.19
N TYR A 118 -6.99 0.13 -6.00
CA TYR A 118 -8.03 0.62 -5.10
C TYR A 118 -9.39 0.49 -5.77
N LEU A 119 -10.36 -0.09 -5.05
CA LEU A 119 -11.73 -0.23 -5.51
C LEU A 119 -12.69 0.48 -4.58
N TYR A 120 -13.77 0.97 -5.17
CA TYR A 120 -14.89 1.56 -4.47
C TYR A 120 -16.22 1.07 -5.05
N ARG A 121 -17.18 0.84 -4.17
CA ARG A 121 -18.56 0.53 -4.52
C ARG A 121 -19.48 1.27 -3.57
N SER A 122 -20.55 1.86 -4.09
CA SER A 122 -21.60 2.47 -3.27
C SER A 122 -22.97 2.39 -3.95
N ASP A 123 -24.01 2.24 -3.13
CA ASP A 123 -25.42 2.36 -3.49
C ASP A 123 -26.01 3.74 -3.09
N GLY A 124 -25.18 4.65 -2.58
CA GLY A 124 -25.58 5.96 -2.04
C GLY A 124 -25.90 5.97 -0.55
N SER A 125 -26.19 4.83 0.06
CA SER A 125 -26.43 4.71 1.52
C SER A 125 -25.28 4.03 2.25
N ASN A 126 -24.59 3.13 1.57
CA ASN A 126 -23.48 2.34 2.06
C ASN A 126 -22.31 2.39 1.08
N TYR A 127 -21.10 2.11 1.57
CA TYR A 127 -19.94 1.98 0.71
C TYR A 127 -18.97 0.88 1.17
N LYS A 128 -18.16 0.39 0.23
CA LYS A 128 -17.00 -0.46 0.50
C LYS A 128 -15.80 0.04 -0.30
N LEU A 129 -14.69 0.23 0.40
CA LEU A 129 -13.38 0.56 -0.13
C LEU A 129 -12.45 -0.63 0.01
N LEU A 130 -11.69 -0.96 -1.03
CA LEU A 130 -10.73 -2.05 -1.03
C LEU A 130 -9.36 -1.58 -1.48
N ALA A 131 -8.29 -2.05 -0.83
CA ALA A 131 -6.99 -2.22 -1.46
C ALA A 131 -6.96 -3.65 -2.02
N HIS A 132 -7.47 -3.84 -3.24
CA HIS A 132 -7.80 -5.16 -3.78
C HIS A 132 -6.55 -5.88 -4.26
N GLN A 133 -6.28 -7.06 -3.71
CA GLN A 133 -5.19 -7.97 -4.14
C GLN A 133 -3.78 -7.36 -4.10
N THR A 134 -3.56 -6.25 -3.38
CA THR A 134 -2.27 -5.55 -3.37
C THR A 134 -1.51 -5.67 -2.04
N THR A 135 -2.12 -6.18 -0.97
CA THR A 135 -1.46 -6.35 0.34
C THR A 135 -0.29 -7.33 0.29
N GLU A 136 0.84 -6.99 0.91
CA GLU A 136 2.07 -7.79 0.77
C GLU A 136 2.55 -8.43 2.08
N SER A 137 2.60 -7.67 3.17
CA SER A 137 3.21 -8.11 4.44
C SER A 137 2.30 -9.00 5.29
N VAL A 138 0.99 -8.96 5.04
CA VAL A 138 -0.03 -9.75 5.75
C VAL A 138 -0.98 -10.42 4.77
N CYS A 139 -0.45 -11.10 3.75
CA CYS A 139 -1.27 -11.87 2.82
C CYS A 139 -1.17 -13.39 3.07
N PRO A 140 -2.30 -14.12 3.17
CA PRO A 140 -3.67 -13.62 3.21
C PRO A 140 -3.94 -12.81 4.48
N VAL A 141 -4.85 -11.83 4.39
CA VAL A 141 -5.18 -10.97 5.54
C VAL A 141 -5.85 -11.82 6.62
N PRO A 142 -5.32 -11.88 7.86
CA PRO A 142 -5.88 -12.71 8.93
C PRO A 142 -7.19 -12.11 9.46
N SER A 143 -8.08 -12.95 9.99
CA SER A 143 -9.36 -12.50 10.56
C SER A 143 -9.23 -11.62 11.80
N SER A 144 -8.05 -11.58 12.43
CA SER A 144 -7.73 -10.65 13.52
C SER A 144 -7.41 -9.23 13.04
N ASP A 145 -7.22 -9.02 11.73
CA ASP A 145 -6.93 -7.71 11.17
C ASP A 145 -8.20 -6.84 11.16
N PRO A 146 -8.15 -5.57 11.60
CA PRO A 146 -9.31 -4.68 11.56
C PRO A 146 -9.79 -4.35 10.14
N MET A 147 -8.96 -4.60 9.12
CA MET A 147 -9.30 -4.40 7.70
C MET A 147 -9.51 -5.73 6.97
N TYR A 148 -9.79 -6.80 7.73
CA TYR A 148 -10.14 -8.11 7.18
C TYR A 148 -11.48 -8.05 6.44
N ASP A 149 -11.55 -8.73 5.30
CA ASP A 149 -12.77 -8.87 4.51
C ASP A 149 -13.22 -10.33 4.49
N ALA A 150 -14.28 -10.65 5.22
CA ALA A 150 -14.80 -12.01 5.29
C ALA A 150 -15.30 -12.55 3.94
N VAL A 151 -15.81 -11.68 3.07
CA VAL A 151 -16.28 -12.05 1.71
C VAL A 151 -15.10 -12.51 0.84
N ARG A 152 -13.92 -11.95 1.08
CA ARG A 152 -12.69 -12.20 0.33
C ARG A 152 -11.67 -12.93 1.19
N ALA A 153 -12.13 -13.84 2.04
CA ALA A 153 -11.27 -14.65 2.90
C ALA A 153 -10.20 -15.37 2.08
N GLY A 154 -8.94 -15.31 2.55
CA GLY A 154 -7.80 -15.87 1.82
C GLY A 154 -7.20 -14.97 0.73
N GLN A 155 -7.70 -13.74 0.54
CA GLN A 155 -7.13 -12.79 -0.41
C GLN A 155 -6.19 -11.77 0.24
N CYS A 156 -5.34 -11.13 -0.59
CA CYS A 156 -4.46 -10.03 -0.21
C CYS A 156 -5.21 -8.68 -0.23
N THR A 157 -6.32 -8.55 0.50
CA THR A 157 -7.21 -7.39 0.40
C THR A 157 -7.46 -6.74 1.75
N PHE A 158 -7.18 -5.43 1.85
CA PHE A 158 -7.69 -4.61 2.97
C PHE A 158 -9.02 -3.97 2.60
N THR A 159 -9.89 -3.78 3.59
CA THR A 159 -11.20 -3.16 3.39
C THR A 159 -11.55 -2.12 4.47
N ILE A 160 -12.36 -1.12 4.09
CA ILE A 160 -13.13 -0.25 4.98
C ILE A 160 -14.54 -0.17 4.40
N TYR A 161 -15.57 -0.32 5.22
CA TYR A 161 -16.95 -0.31 4.75
C TYR A 161 -17.93 0.15 5.83
N THR A 162 -19.11 0.60 5.38
CA THR A 162 -20.27 0.77 6.26
C THR A 162 -20.96 -0.55 6.52
N SER A 163 -21.66 -0.70 7.64
CA SER A 163 -22.26 -1.98 8.06
C SER A 163 -23.14 -2.66 7.00
N GLY A 164 -23.90 -1.89 6.21
CA GLY A 164 -24.75 -2.42 5.14
C GLY A 164 -23.97 -2.95 3.91
N ALA A 165 -22.68 -2.62 3.80
CA ALA A 165 -21.81 -3.07 2.72
C ALA A 165 -20.91 -4.27 3.09
N ALA A 166 -21.03 -4.82 4.29
CA ALA A 166 -20.15 -5.89 4.77
C ALA A 166 -20.10 -7.10 3.82
N SER A 167 -21.23 -7.47 3.22
CA SER A 167 -21.39 -8.64 2.35
C SER A 167 -21.03 -8.42 0.86
N TRP A 168 -20.61 -7.21 0.48
CA TRP A 168 -20.28 -6.87 -0.92
C TRP A 168 -18.91 -7.36 -1.39
#